data_AF-A0A0L0VIE2-F1
#
_entry.id   AF-A0A0L0VIE2-F1
#
_cell.length_a   1.000
_cell.length_b   1.000
_cell.length_c   1.000
_cell.angle_alpha   90.00
_cell.angle_beta   90.00
_cell.angle_gamma   90.00
#
_symmetry.space_group_name_H-M   'P 1'
#
loop_
_entity.id
_entity.type
_entity.pdbx_description
1 polymer ?
#
loop_
_entity_poly.entity_id
_entity_poly.type
_entity_poly.pdbx_seq_one_letter_code
_entity_poly.pdbx_strand_id
1 'polypeptide(L)'
;MYTGFAHLLGRFRYAVEHCSNLIQSLEKKAKTIELVCYAVVAKGSMNSPEDVYFLEAFLTGAYVCYSSNFNFAVTQNQPGMDNQLFQIMNALTHWSCNQSKGKLLVSDLQGVSPILTDPQIIDMDPHSWSDGNPSQA
;
A
#
# COMPACT_ATOMS: atom_id res chain seq x y z
N MET A 1 7.38 -4.42 -7.36
CA MET A 1 6.17 -4.14 -6.56
C MET A 1 6.29 -2.83 -5.75
N TYR A 2 7.15 -2.72 -4.72
CA TYR A 2 7.22 -1.55 -3.80
C TYR A 2 7.35 -0.19 -4.51
N THR A 3 8.23 -0.09 -5.51
CA THR A 3 8.40 1.14 -6.31
C THR A 3 7.13 1.54 -7.07
N GLY A 4 6.39 0.56 -7.60
CA GLY A 4 5.11 0.79 -8.27
C GLY A 4 4.05 1.31 -7.30
N PHE A 5 3.98 0.72 -6.11
CA PHE A 5 3.09 1.19 -5.04
C PHE A 5 3.45 2.61 -4.60
N ALA A 6 4.73 2.89 -4.33
CA ALA A 6 5.21 4.22 -3.92
C ALA A 6 4.83 5.30 -4.95
N HIS A 7 4.91 4.98 -6.25
CA HIS A 7 4.47 5.86 -7.31
C HIS A 7 2.96 6.14 -7.27
N LEU A 8 2.12 5.10 -7.11
CA LEU A 8 0.67 5.23 -6.99
C LEU A 8 0.28 6.03 -5.75
N LEU A 9 0.91 5.77 -4.59
CA LEU A 9 0.70 6.52 -3.36
C LEU A 9 1.07 8.00 -3.54
N GLY A 10 2.19 8.31 -4.20
CA GLY A 10 2.57 9.68 -4.51
C GLY A 10 1.54 10.42 -5.35
N ARG A 11 1.01 9.75 -6.39
CA ARG A 11 -0.07 10.32 -7.22
C ARG A 11 -1.39 10.50 -6.46
N PHE A 12 -1.70 9.58 -5.55
CA PHE A 12 -2.87 9.73 -4.68
C PHE A 12 -2.74 10.92 -3.74
N ARG A 13 -1.59 11.10 -3.08
CA ARG A 13 -1.32 12.28 -2.23
C ARG A 13 -1.47 13.58 -3.01
N TYR A 14 -0.94 13.64 -4.24
CA TYR A 14 -1.13 14.77 -5.13
C TYR A 14 -2.62 15.04 -5.41
N ALA A 15 -3.40 14.00 -5.71
CA ALA A 15 -4.84 14.14 -5.95
C ALA A 15 -5.60 14.65 -4.71
N VAL A 16 -5.21 14.18 -3.52
CA VAL A 16 -5.77 14.62 -2.23
C VAL A 16 -5.46 16.10 -1.97
N GLU A 17 -4.24 16.53 -2.22
CA GLU A 17 -3.79 17.94 -2.07
C GLU A 17 -4.57 18.93 -2.95
N HIS A 18 -5.05 18.46 -4.10
CA HIS A 18 -5.78 19.28 -5.07
C HIS A 18 -7.30 19.08 -4.99
N CYS A 19 -7.79 18.39 -3.96
CA CYS A 19 -9.22 18.19 -3.74
C CYS A 19 -9.78 19.30 -2.84
N SER A 20 -10.35 20.34 -3.45
CA SER A 20 -10.86 21.53 -2.74
C SER A 20 -11.98 21.25 -1.73
N ASN A 21 -12.67 20.12 -1.88
CA ASN A 21 -13.81 19.74 -1.05
C ASN A 21 -13.43 18.74 0.06
N LEU A 22 -12.15 18.37 0.17
CA LEU A 22 -11.72 17.43 1.19
C LEU A 22 -11.61 18.12 2.56
N ILE A 23 -12.06 17.42 3.61
CA ILE A 23 -11.92 17.89 4.98
C ILE A 23 -10.44 18.00 5.33
N GLN A 24 -10.03 19.16 5.86
CA GLN A 24 -8.63 19.48 6.14
C GLN A 24 -7.90 18.45 7.04
N SER A 25 -8.61 17.81 7.96
CA SER A 25 -8.02 16.78 8.82
C SER A 25 -7.64 15.50 8.05
N LEU A 26 -8.47 15.10 7.07
CA LEU A 26 -8.17 13.96 6.19
C LEU A 26 -7.03 14.31 5.23
N GLU A 27 -7.02 15.52 4.68
CA GLU A 27 -5.94 16.00 3.82
C GLU A 27 -4.59 15.94 4.55
N LYS A 28 -4.52 16.53 5.76
CA LYS A 28 -3.32 16.49 6.61
C LYS A 28 -2.89 15.07 6.94
N LYS A 29 -3.84 14.19 7.25
CA LYS A 29 -3.56 12.78 7.56
C LYS A 29 -3.01 12.04 6.33
N ALA A 30 -3.60 12.23 5.15
CA ALA A 30 -3.14 11.58 3.92
C ALA A 30 -1.70 11.95 3.55
N LYS A 31 -1.27 13.18 3.84
CA LYS A 31 0.12 13.64 3.62
C LYS A 31 1.15 12.91 4.47
N THR A 32 0.73 12.34 5.60
CA THR A 32 1.63 11.60 6.49
C THR A 32 1.84 10.14 6.07
N ILE A 33 1.08 9.65 5.08
CA ILE A 33 1.16 8.25 4.65
C ILE A 33 2.46 8.01 3.89
N GLU A 34 3.23 7.04 4.36
CA GLU A 34 4.54 6.68 3.82
C GLU A 34 4.65 5.18 3.63
N LEU A 35 5.57 4.76 2.75
CA LEU A 35 5.96 3.36 2.61
C LEU A 35 7.21 3.15 3.46
N VAL A 36 7.26 2.03 4.19
CA VAL A 36 8.41 1.67 5.02
C VAL A 36 9.71 1.68 4.19
N CYS A 37 10.81 2.04 4.84
CA CYS A 37 12.12 1.87 4.26
C CYS A 37 12.42 0.38 4.08
N TYR A 38 12.75 -0.01 2.86
CA TYR A 38 13.07 -1.39 2.50
C TYR A 38 14.41 -1.47 1.77
N ALA A 39 15.03 -2.65 1.80
CA ALA A 39 16.25 -2.95 1.07
C ALA A 39 16.21 -4.38 0.52
N VAL A 40 16.75 -4.56 -0.69
CA VAL A 40 17.07 -5.88 -1.24
C VAL A 40 18.56 -6.10 -1.04
N VAL A 41 18.92 -7.16 -0.32
CA VAL A 41 20.31 -7.53 -0.05
C VAL A 41 20.61 -8.82 -0.77
N ALA A 42 21.53 -8.78 -1.72
CA ALA A 42 22.03 -9.96 -2.41
C ALA A 42 23.41 -10.33 -1.86
N LYS A 43 23.60 -11.62 -1.56
CA LYS A 43 24.90 -12.20 -1.21
C LYS A 43 25.46 -12.96 -2.41
N GLY A 44 26.79 -12.89 -2.57
CA GLY A 44 27.48 -13.49 -3.72
C GLY A 44 27.66 -12.49 -4.85
N SER A 45 27.73 -12.97 -6.09
CA SER A 45 27.95 -12.11 -7.25
C SER A 45 26.67 -11.39 -7.67
N MET A 46 26.78 -10.14 -8.13
CA MET A 46 25.61 -9.34 -8.52
C MET A 46 24.81 -9.94 -9.69
N ASN A 47 25.49 -10.66 -10.59
CA ASN A 47 24.88 -11.28 -11.77
C ASN A 47 24.39 -12.72 -11.52
N SER A 48 24.74 -13.30 -10.38
CA SER A 48 24.35 -14.65 -9.97
C SER A 48 24.38 -14.69 -8.44
N PRO A 49 23.39 -14.07 -7.78
CA PRO A 49 23.32 -14.07 -6.33
C PRO A 49 23.06 -15.48 -5.82
N GLU A 50 23.72 -15.84 -4.72
CA GLU A 50 23.49 -17.12 -4.03
C GLU A 50 22.22 -17.03 -3.17
N ASP A 51 22.14 -15.95 -2.42
CA ASP A 51 21.02 -15.64 -1.52
C ASP A 51 20.52 -14.23 -1.80
N VAL A 52 19.20 -14.05 -1.76
CA VAL A 52 18.55 -12.73 -1.87
C VAL A 52 17.60 -12.56 -0.69
N TYR A 53 17.78 -11.46 0.03
CA TYR A 53 16.99 -11.11 1.20
C TYR A 53 16.23 -9.82 0.94
N PHE A 54 15.00 -9.76 1.46
CA PHE A 54 14.21 -8.55 1.56
C PHE A 54 14.18 -8.11 3.02
N LEU A 55 14.57 -6.87 3.30
CA LEU A 55 14.63 -6.31 4.64
C LEU A 55 13.77 -5.05 4.71
N GLU A 56 13.06 -4.85 5.81
CA GLU A 56 12.29 -3.64 6.11
C GLU A 56 12.70 -3.08 7.47
N ALA A 57 12.53 -1.77 7.63
CA ALA A 57 12.68 -1.15 8.94
C ALA A 57 11.61 -1.69 9.91
N PHE A 58 12.02 -2.00 11.14
CA PHE A 58 11.09 -2.42 12.18
C PHE A 58 10.12 -1.29 12.54
N LEU A 59 8.82 -1.59 12.49
CA LEU A 59 7.76 -0.65 12.85
C LEU A 59 7.35 -0.84 14.32
N THR A 60 7.54 0.20 15.14
CA THR A 60 7.15 0.16 16.56
C THR A 60 5.73 0.67 16.75
N GLY A 61 4.83 -0.19 17.22
CA GLY A 61 3.46 0.18 17.58
C GLY A 61 2.45 -0.91 17.27
N ALA A 62 1.16 -0.55 17.32
CA ALA A 62 0.08 -1.47 16.98
C ALA A 62 0.01 -1.65 15.46
N TYR A 63 0.22 -2.88 15.02
CA TYR A 63 0.06 -3.27 13.62
C TYR A 63 -1.42 -3.44 13.28
N VAL A 64 -1.87 -2.85 12.18
CA VAL A 64 -3.24 -2.94 11.69
C VAL A 64 -3.26 -3.27 10.20
N CYS A 65 -4.27 -4.03 9.79
CA CYS A 65 -4.60 -4.26 8.40
C CYS A 65 -5.86 -3.45 8.05
N TYR A 66 -5.79 -2.64 6.99
CA TYR A 66 -6.89 -1.82 6.48
C TYR A 66 -7.64 -2.50 5.33
N SER A 67 -6.94 -3.32 4.54
CA SER A 67 -7.49 -4.19 3.49
C SER A 67 -6.52 -5.34 3.23
N SER A 68 -7.00 -6.50 2.78
CA SER A 68 -6.12 -7.56 2.25
C SER A 68 -6.27 -7.74 0.74
N ASN A 69 -5.32 -8.44 0.11
CA ASN A 69 -5.37 -8.73 -1.33
C ASN A 69 -6.49 -9.71 -1.77
N PHE A 70 -7.23 -10.33 -0.84
CA PHE A 70 -8.37 -11.22 -1.17
C PHE A 70 -9.68 -10.86 -0.46
N ASN A 71 -9.60 -10.19 0.69
CA ASN A 71 -10.75 -9.76 1.48
C ASN A 71 -10.64 -8.27 1.85
N PHE A 72 -11.59 -7.49 1.35
CA PHE A 72 -11.71 -6.04 1.61
C PHE A 72 -12.70 -5.72 2.74
N ALA A 73 -13.43 -6.71 3.27
CA ALA A 73 -14.41 -6.51 4.34
C ALA A 73 -13.74 -6.49 5.73
N VAL A 74 -12.84 -5.53 5.92
CA VAL A 74 -12.09 -5.33 7.17
C VAL A 74 -12.88 -4.47 8.15
N THR A 75 -12.93 -4.86 9.43
CA THR A 75 -13.67 -4.11 10.46
C THR A 75 -12.83 -2.96 11.05
N GLN A 76 -13.50 -1.87 11.41
CA GLN A 76 -12.89 -0.67 12.00
C GLN A 76 -12.55 -0.81 13.49
N ASN A 77 -13.01 -1.87 14.16
CA ASN A 77 -12.87 -2.05 15.60
C ASN A 77 -11.58 -2.80 16.03
N GLN A 78 -10.60 -2.90 15.12
CA GLN A 78 -9.30 -3.50 15.46
C GLN A 78 -8.54 -2.64 16.48
N PRO A 79 -7.88 -3.24 17.49
CA PRO A 79 -7.01 -2.50 18.39
C PRO A 79 -5.92 -1.74 17.63
N GLY A 80 -5.76 -0.44 17.90
CA GLY A 80 -4.79 0.42 17.21
C GLY A 80 -5.28 1.03 15.90
N MET A 81 -6.51 0.74 15.46
CA MET A 81 -7.08 1.30 14.23
C MET A 81 -7.31 2.81 14.35
N ASP A 82 -6.73 3.58 13.43
CA ASP A 82 -7.09 4.97 13.19
C ASP A 82 -8.17 5.01 12.09
N ASN A 83 -9.39 5.40 12.46
CA ASN A 83 -10.53 5.43 11.54
C ASN A 83 -10.37 6.43 10.39
N GLN A 84 -9.59 7.50 10.56
CA GLN A 84 -9.29 8.41 9.44
C GLN A 84 -8.34 7.74 8.46
N LEU A 85 -7.29 7.06 8.95
CA LEU A 85 -6.42 6.28 8.08
C LEU A 85 -7.20 5.16 7.38
N PHE A 86 -8.08 4.46 8.09
CA PHE A 86 -8.96 3.45 7.48
C PHE A 86 -9.77 4.02 6.30
N GLN A 87 -10.40 5.18 6.47
CA GLN A 87 -11.14 5.85 5.39
C GLN A 87 -10.22 6.22 4.21
N ILE A 88 -9.02 6.74 4.50
CA ILE A 88 -8.06 7.14 3.47
C ILE A 88 -7.52 5.92 2.71
N MET A 89 -7.24 4.80 3.39
CA MET A 89 -6.78 3.56 2.76
C MET A 89 -7.83 2.98 1.82
N ASN A 90 -9.09 2.93 2.25
CA ASN A 90 -10.20 2.53 1.38
C ASN A 90 -10.34 3.47 0.17
N ALA A 91 -10.17 4.79 0.39
CA ALA A 91 -10.19 5.76 -0.69
C ALA A 91 -9.02 5.58 -1.67
N LEU A 92 -7.82 5.23 -1.20
CA LEU A 92 -6.65 4.93 -2.02
C LEU A 92 -6.89 3.69 -2.90
N THR A 93 -7.40 2.60 -2.33
CA THR A 93 -7.81 1.40 -3.08
C THR A 93 -8.82 1.77 -4.18
N HIS A 94 -9.91 2.45 -3.83
CA HIS A 94 -10.94 2.84 -4.80
C HIS A 94 -10.40 3.83 -5.86
N TRP A 95 -9.60 4.81 -5.45
CA TRP A 95 -9.00 5.79 -6.35
C TRP A 95 -8.10 5.11 -7.38
N SER A 96 -7.25 4.16 -6.97
CA SER A 96 -6.35 3.46 -7.89
C SER A 96 -7.12 2.64 -8.94
N CYS A 97 -8.20 1.98 -8.53
CA CYS A 97 -9.14 1.30 -9.43
C CYS A 97 -9.77 2.27 -10.44
N ASN A 98 -10.29 3.40 -9.96
CA ASN A 98 -10.93 4.38 -10.84
C ASN A 98 -9.94 5.03 -11.82
N GLN A 99 -8.74 5.41 -11.35
CA GLN A 99 -7.72 6.02 -12.21
C GLN A 99 -7.21 5.06 -13.29
N SER A 100 -7.18 3.77 -12.99
CA SER A 100 -6.76 2.74 -13.94
C SER A 100 -7.90 2.26 -14.85
N LYS A 101 -9.13 2.75 -14.65
CA LYS A 101 -10.37 2.27 -15.30
C LYS A 101 -10.61 0.77 -15.04
N GLY A 102 -10.35 0.33 -13.81
CA GLY A 102 -10.55 -1.04 -13.37
C GLY A 102 -9.44 -2.02 -13.76
N LYS A 103 -8.31 -1.53 -14.31
CA LYS A 103 -7.19 -2.40 -14.71
C LYS A 103 -6.35 -2.87 -13.54
N LEU A 104 -6.18 -2.02 -12.53
CA LEU A 104 -5.44 -2.34 -11.33
C LEU A 104 -6.01 -1.61 -10.12
N LEU A 105 -5.74 -2.14 -8.94
CA LEU A 105 -5.97 -1.47 -7.67
C LEU A 105 -4.85 -1.80 -6.68
N VAL A 106 -4.65 -0.93 -5.70
CA VAL A 106 -3.78 -1.20 -4.56
C VAL A 106 -4.57 -1.86 -3.43
N SER A 107 -3.99 -2.87 -2.81
CA SER A 107 -4.51 -3.60 -1.65
C SER A 107 -3.37 -3.98 -0.70
N ASP A 108 -3.62 -4.90 0.23
CA ASP A 108 -2.76 -5.20 1.39
C ASP A 108 -2.26 -3.92 2.05
N LEU A 109 -3.19 -3.00 2.33
CA LEU A 109 -2.85 -1.76 3.02
C LEU A 109 -2.76 -2.10 4.50
N GLN A 110 -1.55 -2.17 5.02
CA GLN A 110 -1.26 -2.62 6.38
C GLN A 110 0.03 -1.98 6.91
N GLY A 111 0.18 -1.94 8.23
CA GLY A 111 1.35 -1.37 8.87
C GLY A 111 1.06 -0.78 10.25
N VAL A 112 1.86 0.21 10.65
CA VAL A 112 1.74 0.87 11.96
C VAL A 112 1.53 2.37 11.76
N SER A 113 0.40 2.89 12.25
CA SER A 113 0.05 4.32 12.10
C SER A 113 0.09 4.70 10.60
N PRO A 114 0.65 5.82 10.08
CA PRO A 114 0.58 6.09 8.66
C PRO A 114 1.69 5.39 7.83
N ILE A 115 2.53 4.54 8.45
CA ILE A 115 3.62 3.85 7.75
C ILE A 115 3.12 2.49 7.27
N LEU A 116 3.04 2.35 5.95
CA LEU A 116 2.60 1.15 5.26
C LEU A 116 3.78 0.22 4.96
N THR A 117 3.52 -1.08 4.98
CA THR A 117 4.47 -2.15 4.71
C THR A 117 3.79 -3.22 3.89
N ASP A 118 4.56 -3.96 3.08
CA ASP A 118 4.06 -5.09 2.30
C ASP A 118 2.73 -4.87 1.56
N PRO A 119 2.62 -3.81 0.73
CA PRO A 119 1.42 -3.56 -0.05
C PRO A 119 1.31 -4.55 -1.23
N GLN A 120 0.11 -4.67 -1.82
CA GLN A 120 -0.09 -5.43 -3.05
C GLN A 120 -0.71 -4.56 -4.14
N ILE A 121 -0.36 -4.82 -5.40
CA ILE A 121 -1.09 -4.31 -6.56
C ILE A 121 -1.80 -5.50 -7.20
N ILE A 122 -3.12 -5.46 -7.24
CA ILE A 122 -3.94 -6.41 -7.99
C ILE A 122 -4.10 -5.83 -9.39
N ASP A 123 -3.78 -6.62 -10.41
CA ASP A 123 -3.79 -6.19 -11.80
C ASP A 123 -4.49 -7.23 -12.66
N MET A 124 -5.22 -6.79 -13.67
CA MET A 124 -5.89 -7.68 -14.62
C MET A 124 -4.91 -8.47 -15.48
N ASP A 125 -3.67 -8.01 -15.62
CA ASP A 125 -2.58 -8.85 -16.14
C ASP A 125 -2.06 -9.78 -15.02
N PRO A 126 -2.32 -11.11 -15.12
CA PRO A 126 -1.88 -12.06 -14.10
C PRO A 126 -0.37 -12.09 -13.91
N HIS A 127 0.41 -11.74 -14.93
CA HIS A 127 1.88 -11.81 -14.86
C HIS A 127 2.54 -10.55 -14.31
N SER A 128 1.75 -9.54 -13.95
CA SER A 128 2.25 -8.28 -13.41
C SER A 128 2.47 -8.32 -11.89
N TRP A 129 3.47 -7.54 -11.44
CA TRP A 129 3.80 -7.21 -10.04
C TRP A 129 4.46 -8.27 -9.17
N SER A 130 3.72 -9.28 -8.71
CA SER A 130 4.15 -10.30 -7.75
C SER A 130 3.11 -11.42 -7.64
N ASP A 131 3.51 -12.54 -7.04
CA ASP A 131 2.66 -13.73 -6.82
C ASP A 131 1.41 -13.46 -5.95
N GLY A 132 1.37 -12.33 -5.24
CA GLY A 132 0.20 -11.87 -4.49
C GLY A 132 -0.94 -11.32 -5.37
N ASN A 133 -0.80 -11.30 -6.70
CA ASN A 133 -1.86 -10.90 -7.63
C ASN A 133 -2.86 -12.05 -7.87
N PRO A 134 -4.10 -12.00 -7.31
CA PRO A 134 -5.06 -13.10 -7.42
C PRO A 134 -5.65 -13.27 -8.83
N SER A 135 -5.40 -12.34 -9.75
CA SER A 135 -5.81 -12.48 -11.16
C SER A 135 -5.13 -13.65 -11.88
N GLN A 136 -4.10 -14.26 -11.28
CA GLN A 136 -3.47 -15.50 -11.76
C GLN A 136 -4.38 -16.75 -11.66
N ALA A 137 -5.58 -16.64 -11.07
CA ALA A 137 -6.50 -17.76 -10.84
C ALA A 137 -7.17 -18.32 -12.12
#